data_AF-A0A8H2XFJ5-F1
#
_entry.id   AF-A0A8H2XFJ5-F1
#
_cell.length_a   1.000
_cell.length_b   1.000
_cell.length_c   1.000
_cell.angle_alpha   90.00
_cell.angle_beta   90.00
_cell.angle_gamma   90.00
#
_symmetry.space_group_name_H-M   'P 1'
#
loop_
_entity.id
_entity.type
_entity.pdbx_description
1 polymer ?
#
loop_
_entity_poly.entity_id
_entity_poly.type
_entity_poly.pdbx_seq_one_letter_code
_entity_poly.pdbx_strand_id
1 'polypeptide(L)'
;MSFNHIFLLQDLDCRKQKRQASLGFNPIPRKRLSSECCLPATLPSLSSLEKAAINQIPRTEVKQLRRQSTSSEESISSVNSDDVPTSPSQPRADDTRGYTPQKRTPPVRPKAWKEPEHWEVVQAIEKRDVVKLSQIRDYSFHVLLRRVNNTSPLEHAVRIGCADMAILILGMFSRWINYLDEEDFSRKKVMINLNAIRINLRFAITQGLQHNQPNLISSYLQTIVMSHGEAWLKTSVLDVARELNQGNGGKPAHTAIMSIKNFFTRELAKADSIITVDAYVANAGCDLLMLGAWSIVMQKLPNAKPIPTIGIRTYGIYQKLEILKEELDAKE
;
A
#
# COMPACT_ATOMS: atom_id res chain seq x y z
N MET A 1 62.37 -11.75 -18.57
CA MET A 1 61.23 -11.29 -19.38
C MET A 1 60.50 -10.21 -18.59
N SER A 2 60.64 -8.95 -19.02
CA SER A 2 60.07 -7.77 -18.34
C SER A 2 58.73 -7.43 -19.00
N PHE A 3 57.63 -7.44 -18.23
CA PHE A 3 56.31 -7.08 -18.73
C PHE A 3 56.02 -5.61 -18.41
N ASN A 4 55.87 -4.82 -19.48
CA ASN A 4 55.55 -3.40 -19.48
C ASN A 4 54.12 -3.14 -18.98
N HIS A 5 53.97 -2.44 -17.85
CA HIS A 5 52.68 -1.96 -17.32
C HIS A 5 52.29 -0.55 -17.79
N ILE A 6 52.92 -0.04 -18.85
CA ILE A 6 52.73 1.33 -19.37
C ILE A 6 51.28 1.61 -19.83
N PHE A 7 50.56 0.61 -20.33
CA PHE A 7 49.17 0.80 -20.81
C PHE A 7 48.12 0.94 -19.69
N LEU A 8 48.40 0.46 -18.48
CA LEU A 8 47.47 0.59 -17.34
C LEU A 8 47.53 1.97 -16.68
N LEU A 9 48.65 2.69 -16.85
CA LEU A 9 48.80 4.04 -16.30
C LEU A 9 48.17 5.11 -17.19
N GLN A 10 48.11 4.91 -18.51
CA GLN A 10 47.42 5.84 -19.42
C GLN A 10 45.89 5.81 -19.28
N ASP A 11 45.27 4.70 -18.89
CA ASP A 11 43.81 4.61 -18.70
C ASP A 11 43.32 5.28 -17.40
N LEU A 12 44.22 5.47 -16.42
CA LEU A 12 43.90 6.17 -15.17
C LEU A 12 43.94 7.71 -15.33
N ASP A 13 44.76 8.24 -16.24
CA ASP A 13 44.83 9.69 -16.49
C ASP A 13 43.64 10.21 -17.31
N CYS A 14 43.12 9.43 -18.27
CA CYS A 14 41.87 9.78 -18.96
C CYS A 14 40.65 9.83 -18.02
N ARG A 15 40.64 9.06 -16.93
CA ARG A 15 39.54 9.09 -15.93
C ARG A 15 39.63 10.27 -14.97
N LYS A 16 40.81 10.83 -14.73
CA LYS A 16 40.98 12.00 -13.85
C LYS A 16 40.58 13.31 -14.53
N GLN A 17 40.79 13.46 -15.84
CA GLN A 17 40.42 14.68 -16.57
C GLN A 17 38.92 14.80 -16.91
N LYS A 18 38.12 13.72 -16.83
CA LYS A 18 36.67 13.77 -17.12
C LYS A 18 35.78 14.07 -15.90
N ARG A 19 36.36 14.42 -14.75
CA ARG A 19 35.64 14.75 -13.50
C ARG A 19 35.28 16.25 -13.32
N GLN A 20 35.44 17.09 -14.34
CA GLN A 20 35.12 18.53 -14.24
C GLN A 20 33.93 19.03 -15.09
N ALA A 21 33.06 18.15 -15.59
CA ALA A 21 31.83 18.61 -16.25
C ALA A 21 30.63 17.65 -16.04
N SER A 22 30.08 17.66 -14.83
CA SER A 22 28.64 17.47 -14.58
C SER A 22 28.31 17.84 -13.13
N LEU A 23 27.39 18.78 -12.95
CA LEU A 23 26.90 19.23 -11.64
C LEU A 23 26.22 18.04 -10.92
N GLY A 24 26.91 17.51 -9.91
CA GLY A 24 26.49 16.35 -9.15
C GLY A 24 25.42 16.69 -8.11
N PHE A 25 24.33 15.91 -8.12
CA PHE A 25 23.50 15.72 -6.94
C PHE A 25 24.22 14.73 -6.01
N ASN A 26 24.92 15.26 -4.99
CA ASN A 26 25.29 14.50 -3.81
C ASN A 26 24.22 14.77 -2.74
N PRO A 27 23.26 13.86 -2.50
CA PRO A 27 22.36 14.00 -1.37
C PRO A 27 23.17 13.82 -0.07
N ILE A 28 23.05 14.79 0.82
CA ILE A 28 23.61 14.73 2.18
C ILE A 28 22.98 13.51 2.89
N PRO A 29 23.78 12.53 3.36
CA PRO A 29 23.24 11.40 4.10
C PRO A 29 22.58 11.89 5.39
N ARG A 30 21.30 11.57 5.59
CA ARG A 30 20.60 11.87 6.84
C ARG A 30 21.33 11.19 8.00
N LYS A 31 21.61 11.95 9.05
CA LYS A 31 22.14 11.47 10.32
C LYS A 31 21.16 10.42 10.85
N ARG A 32 21.63 9.19 11.11
CA ARG A 32 20.81 8.17 11.79
C ARG A 32 20.46 8.72 13.18
N LEU A 33 19.17 8.79 13.49
CA LEU A 33 18.71 9.07 14.85
C LEU A 33 19.26 7.97 15.76
N SER A 34 19.80 8.37 16.93
CA SER A 34 20.26 7.46 17.97
C SER A 34 19.11 6.51 18.34
N SER A 35 19.43 5.25 18.64
CA SER A 35 18.51 4.20 19.05
C SER A 35 17.90 4.44 20.45
N GLU A 36 17.68 5.69 20.83
CA GLU A 36 17.24 6.12 22.16
C GLU A 36 15.77 6.53 22.20
N CYS A 37 14.93 6.00 21.30
CA CYS A 37 13.48 5.94 21.57
C CYS A 37 13.22 4.87 22.64
N CYS A 38 13.67 5.17 23.85
CA CYS A 38 13.25 4.50 25.05
C CYS A 38 11.83 4.97 25.34
N LEU A 39 10.86 4.05 25.43
CA LEU A 39 9.58 4.39 26.05
C LEU A 39 9.88 4.99 27.44
N PRO A 40 9.26 6.12 27.84
CA PRO A 40 9.49 6.73 29.15
C PRO A 40 9.13 5.79 30.32
N ALA A 41 8.40 4.71 30.04
CA ALA A 41 8.22 3.57 30.93
C ALA A 41 8.21 2.26 30.12
N THR A 42 8.82 1.22 30.69
CA THR A 42 8.70 -0.15 30.19
C THR A 42 7.24 -0.56 30.11
N LEU A 43 6.81 -1.14 28.98
CA LEU A 43 5.47 -1.68 28.85
C LEU A 43 5.18 -2.65 30.02
N PRO A 44 3.95 -2.65 30.57
CA PRO A 44 3.58 -3.57 31.62
C PRO A 44 3.79 -5.01 31.14
N SER A 45 4.32 -5.85 32.03
CA SER A 45 4.59 -7.25 31.70
C SER A 45 3.31 -7.96 31.26
N LEU A 46 3.44 -8.94 30.38
CA LEU A 46 2.31 -9.72 29.87
C LEU A 46 1.48 -10.35 31.00
N SER A 47 2.15 -10.73 32.10
CA SER A 47 1.50 -11.24 33.31
C SER A 47 0.63 -10.20 34.03
N SER A 48 0.99 -8.92 33.97
CA SER A 48 0.22 -7.81 34.54
C SER A 48 -1.04 -7.55 33.71
N LEU A 49 -0.94 -7.66 32.38
CA LEU A 49 -2.06 -7.55 31.45
C LEU A 49 -3.05 -8.72 31.62
N GLU A 50 -2.56 -9.96 31.70
CA GLU A 50 -3.41 -11.13 31.96
C GLU A 50 -4.14 -11.01 33.30
N LYS A 51 -3.45 -10.58 34.36
CA LYS A 51 -4.05 -10.38 35.67
C LYS A 51 -5.10 -9.26 35.68
N ALA A 52 -4.86 -8.18 34.92
CA ALA A 52 -5.84 -7.11 34.74
C ALA A 52 -7.07 -7.59 33.96
N ALA A 53 -6.87 -8.36 32.89
CA ALA A 53 -7.95 -8.94 32.09
C ALA A 53 -8.83 -9.89 32.93
N ILE A 54 -8.21 -10.78 33.72
CA ILE A 54 -8.93 -11.71 34.61
C ILE A 54 -9.75 -10.97 35.67
N ASN A 55 -9.25 -9.83 36.17
CA ASN A 55 -9.96 -9.02 37.17
C ASN A 55 -11.09 -8.16 36.56
N GLN A 56 -11.06 -7.89 35.25
CA GLN A 56 -12.10 -7.13 34.55
C GLN A 56 -13.26 -7.99 34.04
N ILE A 57 -13.09 -9.32 33.98
CA ILE A 57 -14.18 -10.23 33.59
C ILE A 57 -15.13 -10.42 34.78
N PRO A 58 -16.43 -10.06 34.66
CA PRO A 58 -17.42 -10.32 35.70
C PRO A 58 -17.47 -11.83 35.99
N ARG A 59 -17.36 -12.21 37.28
CA ARG A 59 -17.34 -13.63 37.72
C ARG A 59 -18.54 -14.48 37.26
N THR A 60 -19.58 -13.85 36.73
CA THR A 60 -20.76 -14.46 36.12
C THR A 60 -20.49 -15.07 34.73
N GLU A 61 -19.52 -14.56 33.97
CA GLU A 61 -19.20 -15.06 32.61
C GLU A 61 -18.24 -16.26 32.62
N VAL A 62 -17.30 -16.32 33.57
CA VAL A 62 -16.35 -17.45 33.71
C VAL A 62 -17.07 -18.78 34.00
N LYS A 63 -18.21 -18.74 34.70
CA LYS A 63 -19.04 -19.94 34.96
C LYS A 63 -19.81 -20.42 33.71
N GLN A 64 -20.09 -19.55 32.75
CA GLN A 64 -20.78 -19.93 31.51
C GLN A 64 -19.82 -20.59 30.53
N LEU A 65 -18.60 -20.07 30.39
CA LEU A 65 -17.56 -20.66 29.55
C LEU A 65 -17.17 -22.07 30.01
N ARG A 66 -17.10 -22.31 31.33
CA ARG A 66 -16.79 -23.65 31.88
C ARG A 66 -17.92 -24.67 31.72
N ARG A 67 -19.18 -24.21 31.53
CA ARG A 67 -20.34 -25.08 31.32
C ARG A 67 -20.54 -25.47 29.86
N GLN A 68 -20.03 -24.68 28.90
CA GLN A 68 -20.13 -25.00 27.48
C GLN A 68 -19.11 -26.05 27.01
N SER A 69 -18.10 -26.36 27.81
CA SER A 69 -17.05 -27.34 27.45
C SER A 69 -17.31 -28.79 27.91
N THR A 70 -18.45 -29.10 28.55
CA THR A 70 -18.69 -30.43 29.16
C THR A 70 -20.02 -31.08 28.77
N SER A 71 -20.63 -30.75 27.63
CA SER A 71 -21.83 -31.45 27.15
C SER A 71 -21.67 -31.90 25.70
N SER A 72 -20.91 -32.95 25.45
CA SER A 72 -21.04 -33.83 24.27
C SER A 72 -20.08 -35.01 24.41
N GLU A 73 -20.33 -35.96 25.33
CA GLU A 73 -19.86 -37.34 25.18
C GLU A 73 -20.86 -38.30 25.82
N GLU A 74 -21.56 -39.07 24.98
CA GLU A 74 -22.02 -40.42 25.33
C GLU A 74 -21.29 -41.40 24.40
N SER A 75 -20.45 -42.25 25.02
CA SER A 75 -20.19 -43.68 24.74
C SER A 75 -19.70 -44.07 23.31
N ILE A 76 -18.69 -44.92 23.10
CA ILE A 76 -18.55 -46.31 23.55
C ILE A 76 -17.09 -46.82 23.34
N SER A 77 -16.63 -47.62 24.31
CA SER A 77 -15.63 -48.71 24.30
C SER A 77 -14.13 -48.50 24.01
N SER A 78 -13.39 -48.96 25.02
CA SER A 78 -12.00 -49.40 25.11
C SER A 78 -11.58 -50.52 24.14
N VAL A 79 -10.39 -50.38 23.53
CA VAL A 79 -9.45 -51.49 23.24
C VAL A 79 -8.01 -50.94 23.34
N ASN A 80 -7.19 -51.59 24.17
CA ASN A 80 -5.73 -51.39 24.28
C ASN A 80 -5.01 -51.77 22.98
N SER A 81 -4.03 -50.98 22.55
CA SER A 81 -2.79 -51.46 21.94
C SER A 81 -1.75 -50.35 21.95
N ASP A 82 -0.64 -50.65 22.64
CA ASP A 82 0.65 -50.01 22.46
C ASP A 82 1.09 -50.15 21.00
N ASP A 83 1.34 -49.03 20.32
CA ASP A 83 2.47 -48.90 19.39
C ASP A 83 2.66 -47.44 18.97
N VAL A 84 3.85 -46.94 19.27
CA VAL A 84 4.35 -45.62 18.87
C VAL A 84 4.83 -45.71 17.42
N PRO A 85 4.35 -44.81 16.54
CA PRO A 85 5.29 -44.15 15.64
C PRO A 85 5.04 -42.64 15.54
N THR A 86 6.03 -41.91 16.03
CA THR A 86 6.59 -40.64 15.54
C THR A 86 5.84 -39.99 14.36
N SER A 87 5.00 -38.99 14.67
CA SER A 87 4.51 -38.04 13.68
C SER A 87 5.63 -37.09 13.22
N PRO A 88 5.73 -36.79 11.92
CA PRO A 88 6.78 -35.97 11.35
C PRO A 88 6.60 -34.49 11.69
N SER A 89 7.73 -33.89 12.06
CA SER A 89 7.98 -32.49 12.34
C SER A 89 7.32 -31.52 11.36
N GLN A 90 6.46 -30.65 11.87
CA GLN A 90 6.10 -29.39 11.22
C GLN A 90 7.30 -28.43 11.28
N PRO A 91 7.80 -27.89 10.15
CA PRO A 91 8.76 -26.80 10.22
C PRO A 91 8.04 -25.49 10.58
N ARG A 92 8.31 -25.02 11.80
CA ARG A 92 8.23 -23.60 12.16
C ARG A 92 9.33 -22.84 11.40
N ALA A 93 8.92 -21.80 10.68
CA ALA A 93 9.70 -20.60 10.35
C ALA A 93 8.63 -19.56 9.97
N ASP A 94 8.25 -18.58 10.79
CA ASP A 94 9.09 -17.53 11.38
C ASP A 94 9.94 -16.84 10.30
N ASP A 95 9.28 -16.00 9.50
CA ASP A 95 9.98 -14.96 8.73
C ASP A 95 9.06 -13.73 8.55
N THR A 96 8.65 -13.12 9.67
CA THR A 96 8.14 -11.74 9.66
C THR A 96 9.34 -10.79 9.59
N ARG A 97 10.09 -10.85 8.48
CA ARG A 97 11.14 -9.87 8.19
C ARG A 97 10.52 -8.59 7.69
N GLY A 98 10.79 -7.52 8.45
CA GLY A 98 10.36 -6.16 8.20
C GLY A 98 10.50 -5.73 6.74
N TYR A 99 9.39 -5.23 6.20
CA TYR A 99 9.34 -4.57 4.91
C TYR A 99 10.01 -3.20 5.04
N THR A 100 11.34 -3.17 5.08
CA THR A 100 12.08 -1.93 4.83
C THR A 100 11.95 -1.60 3.34
N PRO A 101 11.43 -0.43 2.94
CA PRO A 101 11.42 -0.03 1.54
C PRO A 101 12.88 0.19 1.11
N GLN A 102 13.48 -0.85 0.52
CA GLN A 102 14.76 -0.71 -0.17
C GLN A 102 14.56 0.32 -1.29
N LYS A 103 15.21 1.48 -1.16
CA LYS A 103 15.51 2.36 -2.30
C LYS A 103 16.33 1.55 -3.30
N ARG A 104 15.65 0.92 -4.25
CA ARG A 104 16.31 0.17 -5.32
C ARG A 104 16.85 1.18 -6.33
N THR A 105 18.14 1.07 -6.58
CA THR A 105 18.79 1.64 -7.76
C THR A 105 17.98 1.27 -9.00
N PRO A 106 17.77 2.20 -9.95
CA PRO A 106 17.04 1.91 -11.17
C PRO A 106 17.69 0.69 -11.86
N PRO A 107 16.91 -0.31 -12.30
CA PRO A 107 17.46 -1.49 -12.94
C PRO A 107 18.25 -1.05 -14.17
N VAL A 108 19.51 -1.47 -14.25
CA VAL A 108 20.35 -1.23 -15.43
C VAL A 108 19.59 -1.84 -16.61
N ARG A 109 19.16 -0.98 -17.55
CA ARG A 109 18.47 -1.45 -18.75
C ARG A 109 19.47 -2.32 -19.52
N PRO A 110 19.10 -3.56 -19.90
CA PRO A 110 19.93 -4.33 -20.79
C PRO A 110 20.15 -3.53 -22.07
N LYS A 111 21.39 -3.55 -22.58
CA LYS A 111 21.88 -2.69 -23.68
C LYS A 111 21.10 -2.86 -25.00
N ALA A 112 20.20 -3.84 -25.07
CA ALA A 112 19.35 -4.16 -26.23
C ALA A 112 17.88 -4.42 -25.85
N TRP A 113 17.32 -3.78 -24.81
CA TRP A 113 15.88 -3.93 -24.53
C TRP A 113 15.05 -3.28 -25.65
N LYS A 114 14.34 -4.12 -26.42
CA LYS A 114 13.31 -3.70 -27.38
C LYS A 114 11.97 -3.68 -26.65
N GLU A 115 11.20 -2.61 -26.82
CA GLU A 115 9.84 -2.55 -26.28
C GLU A 115 9.02 -3.71 -26.86
N PRO A 116 8.45 -4.59 -26.00
CA PRO A 116 7.72 -5.74 -26.48
C PRO A 116 6.38 -5.33 -27.11
N GLU A 117 6.04 -6.02 -28.18
CA GLU A 117 4.75 -5.85 -28.86
C GLU A 117 3.62 -6.51 -28.07
N HIS A 118 2.38 -6.10 -28.32
CA HIS A 118 1.23 -6.62 -27.56
C HIS A 118 1.08 -8.15 -27.67
N TRP A 119 1.31 -8.71 -28.87
CA TRP A 119 1.24 -10.15 -29.09
C TRP A 119 2.27 -10.92 -28.25
N GLU A 120 3.42 -10.32 -27.94
CA GLU A 120 4.43 -10.93 -27.09
C GLU A 120 4.00 -11.02 -25.63
N VAL A 121 3.24 -10.03 -25.16
CA VAL A 121 2.65 -10.02 -23.82
C VAL A 121 1.58 -11.11 -23.71
N VAL A 122 0.70 -11.17 -24.70
CA VAL A 122 -0.34 -12.21 -24.78
C VAL A 122 0.28 -13.61 -24.81
N GLN A 123 1.31 -13.81 -25.63
CA GLN A 123 2.03 -15.08 -25.69
C GLN A 123 2.71 -15.41 -24.36
N ALA A 124 3.29 -14.42 -23.66
CA ALA A 124 3.89 -14.63 -22.35
C ALA A 124 2.85 -15.07 -21.31
N ILE A 125 1.64 -14.53 -21.38
CA ILE A 125 0.51 -14.92 -20.52
C ILE A 125 0.11 -16.38 -20.80
N GLU A 126 -0.09 -16.73 -22.07
CA GLU A 126 -0.51 -18.08 -22.48
C GLU A 126 0.54 -19.14 -22.10
N LYS A 127 1.83 -18.80 -22.26
CA LYS A 127 2.95 -19.67 -21.87
C LYS A 127 3.28 -19.63 -20.38
N ARG A 128 2.60 -18.78 -19.59
CA ARG A 128 2.90 -18.55 -18.16
C ARG A 128 4.35 -18.15 -17.90
N ASP A 129 4.93 -17.36 -18.80
CA ASP A 129 6.31 -16.87 -18.70
C ASP A 129 6.41 -15.68 -17.72
N VAL A 130 6.52 -16.02 -16.44
CA VAL A 130 6.65 -15.06 -15.34
C VAL A 130 7.90 -14.19 -15.47
N VAL A 131 8.98 -14.72 -16.05
CA VAL A 131 10.24 -13.99 -16.22
C VAL A 131 10.06 -12.88 -17.26
N LYS A 132 9.49 -13.20 -18.42
CA LYS A 132 9.20 -12.19 -19.46
C LYS A 132 8.22 -11.15 -18.95
N LEU A 133 7.16 -11.54 -18.25
CA LEU A 133 6.22 -10.58 -17.65
C LEU A 133 6.88 -9.68 -16.60
N SER A 134 7.80 -10.21 -15.79
CA SER A 134 8.57 -9.42 -14.82
C SER A 134 9.49 -8.41 -15.50
N GLN A 135 10.11 -8.78 -16.62
CA GLN A 135 10.91 -7.84 -17.43
C GLN A 135 10.04 -6.76 -18.08
N ILE A 136 8.87 -7.12 -18.61
CA ILE A 136 7.91 -6.17 -19.17
C ILE A 136 7.47 -5.17 -18.09
N ARG A 137 7.16 -5.64 -16.87
CA ARG A 137 6.85 -4.77 -15.74
C ARG A 137 7.94 -3.74 -15.48
N ASP A 138 9.21 -4.17 -15.45
CA ASP A 138 10.32 -3.32 -15.04
C ASP A 138 10.74 -2.32 -16.13
N TYR A 139 10.61 -2.69 -17.41
CA TYR A 139 11.13 -1.88 -18.53
C TYR A 139 10.06 -1.26 -19.42
N SER A 140 8.84 -1.81 -19.45
CA SER A 140 7.79 -1.43 -20.41
C SER A 140 6.39 -1.61 -19.83
N PHE A 141 6.18 -1.17 -18.58
CA PHE A 141 4.94 -1.36 -17.84
C PHE A 141 3.68 -0.90 -18.59
N HIS A 142 3.76 0.18 -19.36
CA HIS A 142 2.62 0.72 -20.11
C HIS A 142 2.06 -0.27 -21.15
N VAL A 143 2.85 -1.24 -21.61
CA VAL A 143 2.38 -2.29 -22.54
C VAL A 143 1.39 -3.23 -21.84
N LEU A 144 1.54 -3.48 -20.54
CA LEU A 144 0.59 -4.27 -19.73
C LEU A 144 -0.77 -3.59 -19.59
N LEU A 145 -0.83 -2.27 -19.81
CA LEU A 145 -2.04 -1.47 -19.71
C LEU A 145 -2.73 -1.25 -21.07
N ARG A 146 -1.98 -1.41 -22.16
CA ARG A 146 -2.47 -1.11 -23.52
C ARG A 146 -3.57 -2.09 -23.90
N ARG A 147 -4.72 -1.55 -24.29
CA ARG A 147 -5.82 -2.32 -24.90
C ARG A 147 -5.56 -2.45 -26.40
N VAL A 148 -5.62 -3.68 -26.89
CA VAL A 148 -5.61 -3.98 -28.33
C VAL A 148 -6.86 -4.81 -28.62
N ASN A 149 -7.59 -4.45 -29.67
CA ASN A 149 -8.90 -5.05 -29.99
C ASN A 149 -9.88 -5.00 -28.80
N ASN A 150 -9.92 -3.86 -28.11
CA ASN A 150 -10.66 -3.63 -26.86
C ASN A 150 -10.34 -4.56 -25.68
N THR A 151 -9.36 -5.46 -25.80
CA THR A 151 -8.95 -6.40 -24.76
C THR A 151 -7.65 -5.92 -24.12
N SER A 152 -7.60 -5.85 -22.79
CA SER A 152 -6.34 -5.68 -22.07
C SER A 152 -5.64 -7.03 -21.80
N PRO A 153 -4.32 -7.04 -21.53
CA PRO A 153 -3.62 -8.26 -21.14
C PRO A 153 -4.25 -8.95 -19.92
N LEU A 154 -4.76 -8.17 -18.95
CA LEU A 154 -5.49 -8.71 -17.80
C LEU A 154 -6.80 -9.38 -18.22
N GLU A 155 -7.60 -8.72 -19.06
CA GLU A 155 -8.86 -9.27 -19.58
C GLU A 155 -8.61 -10.55 -20.38
N HIS A 156 -7.54 -10.61 -21.16
CA HIS A 156 -7.13 -11.82 -21.88
C HIS A 156 -6.81 -12.97 -20.91
N ALA A 157 -5.98 -12.71 -19.89
CA ALA A 157 -5.61 -13.72 -18.89
C ALA A 157 -6.84 -14.31 -18.18
N VAL A 158 -7.82 -13.47 -17.83
CA VAL A 158 -9.09 -13.93 -17.24
C VAL A 158 -9.90 -14.75 -18.24
N ARG A 159 -10.00 -14.32 -19.50
CA ARG A 159 -10.79 -15.01 -20.54
C ARG A 159 -10.27 -16.43 -20.83
N ILE A 160 -8.97 -16.63 -20.82
CA ILE A 160 -8.35 -17.95 -21.04
C ILE A 160 -8.32 -18.82 -19.76
N GLY A 161 -8.84 -18.33 -18.63
CA GLY A 161 -8.85 -19.05 -17.35
C GLY A 161 -7.50 -19.13 -16.63
N CYS A 162 -6.53 -18.27 -16.98
CA CYS A 162 -5.22 -18.21 -16.32
C CYS A 162 -5.25 -17.24 -15.13
N ALA A 163 -5.93 -17.65 -14.05
CA ALA A 163 -6.13 -16.84 -12.85
C ALA A 163 -4.82 -16.46 -12.14
N ASP A 164 -3.82 -17.33 -12.16
CA ASP A 164 -2.47 -17.10 -11.63
C ASP A 164 -1.78 -15.91 -12.33
N MET A 165 -1.85 -15.86 -13.66
CA MET A 165 -1.30 -14.76 -14.44
C MET A 165 -2.09 -13.47 -14.25
N ALA A 166 -3.42 -13.55 -14.13
CA ALA A 166 -4.25 -12.39 -13.83
C ALA A 166 -3.89 -11.79 -12.45
N ILE A 167 -3.71 -12.63 -11.43
CA ILE A 167 -3.26 -12.22 -10.09
C ILE A 167 -1.86 -11.59 -10.16
N LEU A 168 -0.93 -12.21 -10.89
CA LEU A 168 0.42 -11.67 -11.07
C LEU A 168 0.36 -10.26 -11.65
N ILE A 169 -0.39 -10.05 -12.74
CA ILE A 169 -0.55 -8.75 -13.39
C ILE A 169 -1.18 -7.71 -12.44
N LEU A 170 -2.19 -8.10 -11.64
CA LEU A 170 -2.76 -7.22 -10.62
C LEU A 170 -1.73 -6.82 -9.56
N GLY A 171 -0.89 -7.76 -9.12
CA GLY A 171 0.24 -7.48 -8.22
C GLY A 171 1.23 -6.49 -8.83
N MET A 172 1.48 -6.57 -10.15
CA MET A 172 2.31 -5.59 -10.87
C MET A 172 1.68 -4.19 -10.87
N PHE A 173 0.36 -4.08 -11.01
CA PHE A 173 -0.34 -2.79 -10.94
C PHE A 173 -0.25 -2.17 -9.55
N SER A 174 -0.55 -2.94 -8.51
CA SER A 174 -0.46 -2.48 -7.12
C SER A 174 0.96 -2.02 -6.78
N ARG A 175 1.98 -2.79 -7.19
CA ARG A 175 3.38 -2.42 -7.02
C ARG A 175 3.72 -1.11 -7.74
N TRP A 176 3.25 -0.91 -8.97
CA TRP A 176 3.52 0.31 -9.73
C TRP A 176 2.88 1.55 -9.10
N ILE A 177 1.63 1.43 -8.62
CA ILE A 177 0.92 2.49 -7.89
C ILE A 177 1.72 2.91 -6.65
N ASN A 178 2.22 1.93 -5.89
CA ASN A 178 2.97 2.18 -4.66
C ASN A 178 4.39 2.76 -4.89
N TYR A 179 4.85 2.84 -6.14
CA TYR A 179 6.14 3.44 -6.50
C TYR A 179 6.04 4.88 -7.03
N LEU A 180 4.85 5.46 -7.12
CA LEU A 180 4.67 6.82 -7.59
C LEU A 180 4.97 7.83 -6.49
N ASP A 181 5.84 8.81 -6.81
CA ASP A 181 6.14 9.95 -5.95
C ASP A 181 5.25 11.16 -6.28
N GLU A 182 5.29 12.22 -5.46
CA GLU A 182 4.46 13.42 -5.64
C GLU A 182 4.70 14.11 -6.98
N GLU A 183 5.97 14.14 -7.43
CA GLU A 183 6.34 14.82 -8.66
C GLU A 183 5.83 14.08 -9.91
N ASP A 184 5.55 12.79 -9.79
CA ASP A 184 5.06 11.96 -10.90
C ASP A 184 3.63 12.32 -11.31
N PHE A 185 2.79 12.81 -10.40
CA PHE A 185 1.42 13.21 -10.70
C PHE A 185 1.33 14.41 -11.64
N SER A 186 2.41 15.20 -11.73
CA SER A 186 2.51 16.30 -12.70
C SER A 186 2.65 15.81 -14.14
N ARG A 187 3.01 14.53 -14.35
CA ARG A 187 3.27 13.96 -15.67
C ARG A 187 1.97 13.39 -16.26
N LYS A 188 1.51 13.97 -17.38
CA LYS A 188 0.32 13.49 -18.12
C LYS A 188 0.35 11.98 -18.42
N LYS A 189 1.52 11.42 -18.73
CA LYS A 189 1.70 9.99 -19.00
C LYS A 189 1.38 9.11 -17.79
N VAL A 190 1.73 9.54 -16.58
CA VAL A 190 1.43 8.83 -15.32
C VAL A 190 -0.08 8.83 -15.09
N MET A 191 -0.76 9.95 -15.34
CA MET A 191 -2.22 10.04 -15.23
C MET A 191 -2.96 9.15 -16.23
N ILE A 192 -2.46 9.04 -17.46
CA ILE A 192 -2.99 8.09 -18.46
C ILE A 192 -2.86 6.65 -17.95
N ASN A 193 -1.69 6.29 -17.41
CA ASN A 193 -1.46 4.96 -16.86
C ASN A 193 -2.35 4.69 -15.63
N LEU A 194 -2.47 5.63 -14.70
CA LEU A 194 -3.36 5.51 -13.53
C LEU A 194 -4.82 5.30 -13.95
N ASN A 195 -5.28 6.02 -14.98
CA ASN A 195 -6.62 5.81 -15.51
C ASN A 195 -6.79 4.42 -16.13
N ALA A 196 -5.80 3.93 -16.90
CA ALA A 196 -5.82 2.59 -17.45
C ALA A 196 -5.79 1.51 -16.36
N ILE A 197 -4.99 1.69 -15.30
CA ILE A 197 -4.96 0.79 -14.14
C ILE A 197 -6.33 0.79 -13.46
N ARG A 198 -6.95 1.95 -13.22
CA ARG A 198 -8.29 2.06 -12.62
C ARG A 198 -9.30 1.18 -13.35
N ILE A 199 -9.35 1.28 -14.68
CA ILE A 199 -10.28 0.49 -15.50
C ILE A 199 -10.00 -1.01 -15.35
N ASN A 200 -8.73 -1.43 -15.35
CA ASN A 200 -8.35 -2.83 -15.17
C ASN A 200 -8.65 -3.37 -13.76
N LEU A 201 -8.41 -2.57 -12.71
CA LEU A 201 -8.76 -2.95 -11.33
C LEU A 201 -10.27 -3.07 -11.15
N ARG A 202 -11.06 -2.14 -11.72
CA ARG A 202 -12.52 -2.21 -11.74
C ARG A 202 -13.01 -3.48 -12.45
N PHE A 203 -12.41 -3.81 -13.59
CA PHE A 203 -12.70 -5.04 -14.31
C PHE A 203 -12.43 -6.26 -13.42
N ALA A 204 -11.27 -6.34 -12.76
CA ALA A 204 -10.93 -7.45 -11.88
C ALA A 204 -11.91 -7.63 -10.71
N ILE A 205 -12.36 -6.53 -10.10
CA ILE A 205 -13.38 -6.56 -9.04
C ILE A 205 -14.72 -7.08 -9.60
N THR A 206 -15.10 -6.66 -10.80
CA THR A 206 -16.34 -7.13 -11.46
C THR A 206 -16.29 -8.62 -11.77
N GLN A 207 -15.09 -9.16 -12.01
CA GLN A 207 -14.85 -10.59 -12.27
C GLN A 207 -14.64 -11.42 -10.98
N GLY A 208 -14.79 -10.83 -9.80
CA GLY A 208 -14.68 -11.58 -8.55
C GLY A 208 -13.24 -11.85 -8.07
N LEU A 209 -12.21 -11.25 -8.68
CA LEU A 209 -10.82 -11.52 -8.28
C LEU A 209 -10.47 -11.01 -6.87
N GLN A 210 -11.33 -10.20 -6.24
CA GLN A 210 -11.15 -9.73 -4.86
C GLN A 210 -11.09 -10.87 -3.83
N HIS A 211 -11.72 -12.02 -4.10
CA HIS A 211 -11.67 -13.17 -3.19
C HIS A 211 -10.25 -13.76 -3.08
N ASN A 212 -9.45 -13.64 -4.13
CA ASN A 212 -8.07 -14.13 -4.18
C ASN A 212 -7.05 -13.04 -3.86
N GLN A 213 -7.48 -11.77 -3.74
CA GLN A 213 -6.62 -10.59 -3.58
C GLN A 213 -7.26 -9.61 -2.59
N PRO A 214 -6.99 -9.73 -1.27
CA PRO A 214 -7.63 -8.89 -0.25
C PRO A 214 -7.31 -7.40 -0.43
N ASN A 215 -6.15 -7.08 -1.00
CA ASN A 215 -5.70 -5.70 -1.22
C ASN A 215 -6.19 -5.10 -2.56
N LEU A 216 -7.00 -5.81 -3.34
CA LEU A 216 -7.48 -5.33 -4.64
C LEU A 216 -8.38 -4.09 -4.50
N ILE A 217 -9.32 -4.13 -3.55
CA ILE A 217 -10.23 -3.02 -3.29
C ILE A 217 -9.45 -1.81 -2.80
N SER A 218 -8.51 -2.00 -1.87
CA SER A 218 -7.58 -0.97 -1.41
C SER A 218 -6.83 -0.32 -2.59
N SER A 219 -6.20 -1.13 -3.45
CA SER A 219 -5.44 -0.62 -4.60
C SER A 219 -6.36 0.15 -5.57
N TYR A 220 -7.61 -0.28 -5.73
CA TYR A 220 -8.60 0.42 -6.54
C TYR A 220 -8.99 1.77 -5.94
N LEU A 221 -9.32 1.81 -4.65
CA LEU A 221 -9.65 3.04 -3.92
C LEU A 221 -8.50 4.05 -3.99
N GLN A 222 -7.28 3.60 -3.71
CA GLN A 222 -6.06 4.39 -3.84
C GLN A 222 -5.92 4.96 -5.26
N THR A 223 -6.08 4.13 -6.29
CA THR A 223 -5.99 4.57 -7.70
C THR A 223 -7.03 5.61 -8.06
N ILE A 224 -8.28 5.47 -7.57
CA ILE A 224 -9.33 6.47 -7.79
C ILE A 224 -8.91 7.82 -7.17
N VAL A 225 -8.47 7.82 -5.92
CA VAL A 225 -8.04 9.05 -5.23
C VAL A 225 -6.84 9.68 -5.95
N MET A 226 -5.88 8.88 -6.39
CA MET A 226 -4.70 9.36 -7.13
C MET A 226 -5.05 9.94 -8.50
N SER A 227 -6.03 9.37 -9.21
CA SER A 227 -6.35 9.75 -10.59
C SER A 227 -7.38 10.88 -10.71
N HIS A 228 -8.36 10.94 -9.80
CA HIS A 228 -9.49 11.88 -9.88
C HIS A 228 -9.81 12.54 -8.53
N GLY A 229 -9.13 12.16 -7.46
CA GLY A 229 -9.48 12.57 -6.11
C GLY A 229 -9.12 14.02 -5.79
N GLU A 230 -8.21 14.69 -6.51
CA GLU A 230 -7.74 16.01 -6.09
C GLU A 230 -8.83 17.10 -6.16
N ALA A 231 -9.56 17.18 -7.27
CA ALA A 231 -10.63 18.15 -7.43
C ALA A 231 -11.76 17.90 -6.42
N TRP A 232 -12.18 16.64 -6.28
CA TRP A 232 -13.18 16.24 -5.30
C TRP A 232 -12.72 16.50 -3.85
N LEU A 233 -11.45 16.25 -3.55
CA LEU A 233 -10.90 16.43 -2.21
C LEU A 233 -10.89 17.91 -1.83
N LYS A 234 -10.47 18.81 -2.73
CA LYS A 234 -10.52 20.26 -2.48
C LYS A 234 -11.93 20.72 -2.15
N THR A 235 -12.93 20.30 -2.94
CA THR A 235 -14.34 20.62 -2.67
C THR A 235 -14.80 20.06 -1.33
N SER A 236 -14.50 18.80 -1.05
CA SER A 236 -14.91 18.12 0.18
C SER A 236 -14.30 18.74 1.44
N VAL A 237 -13.03 19.15 1.37
CA VAL A 237 -12.36 19.86 2.48
C VAL A 237 -13.06 21.18 2.79
N LEU A 238 -13.44 21.94 1.76
CA LEU A 238 -14.16 23.20 1.93
C LEU A 238 -15.57 22.99 2.48
N ASP A 239 -16.28 21.96 2.03
CA ASP A 239 -17.60 21.62 2.56
C ASP A 239 -17.54 21.23 4.04
N VAL A 240 -16.56 20.41 4.42
CA VAL A 240 -16.35 20.03 5.83
C VAL A 240 -15.91 21.23 6.68
N ALA A 241 -15.04 22.10 6.16
CA ALA A 241 -14.65 23.34 6.84
C ALA A 241 -15.86 24.28 7.04
N ARG A 242 -16.76 24.37 6.06
CA ARG A 242 -18.02 25.14 6.19
C ARG A 242 -18.88 24.58 7.31
N GLU A 243 -19.04 23.26 7.38
CA GLU A 243 -19.82 22.61 8.44
C GLU A 243 -19.20 22.80 9.83
N LEU A 244 -17.87 22.74 9.94
CA LEU A 244 -17.16 23.02 11.20
C LEU A 244 -17.37 24.47 11.67
N ASN A 245 -17.44 25.43 10.75
CA ASN A 245 -17.69 26.84 11.08
C ASN A 245 -19.14 27.15 11.50
N GLN A 246 -20.10 26.23 11.28
CA GLN A 246 -21.48 26.39 11.73
C GLN A 246 -21.68 26.08 13.23
N GLY A 247 -20.61 25.70 13.94
CA GLY A 247 -20.66 25.38 15.38
C GLY A 247 -21.61 24.21 15.66
N ASN A 248 -22.50 24.37 16.65
CA ASN A 248 -23.42 23.30 17.09
C ASN A 248 -24.49 22.90 16.06
N GLY A 249 -24.69 23.71 15.00
CA GLY A 249 -25.66 23.40 13.93
C GLY A 249 -25.08 22.53 12.81
N GLY A 250 -23.76 22.49 12.66
CA GLY A 250 -23.08 21.75 11.60
C GLY A 250 -22.97 20.26 11.89
N LYS A 251 -22.89 19.45 10.83
CA LYS A 251 -22.66 17.99 10.95
C LYS A 251 -21.38 17.56 10.22
N PRO A 252 -20.20 18.06 10.60
CA PRO A 252 -18.97 17.90 9.82
C PRO A 252 -18.52 16.44 9.69
N ALA A 253 -18.65 15.63 10.75
CA ALA A 253 -18.32 14.20 10.70
C ALA A 253 -19.24 13.43 9.74
N HIS A 254 -20.54 13.74 9.76
CA HIS A 254 -21.51 13.14 8.84
C HIS A 254 -21.20 13.55 7.39
N THR A 255 -20.96 14.84 7.14
CA THR A 255 -20.61 15.38 5.82
C THR A 255 -19.33 14.74 5.27
N ALA A 256 -18.30 14.58 6.12
CA ALA A 256 -17.07 13.89 5.73
C ALA A 256 -17.36 12.45 5.31
N ILE A 257 -17.99 11.64 6.18
CA ILE A 257 -18.30 10.24 5.91
C ILE A 257 -19.17 10.09 4.65
N MET A 258 -20.21 10.93 4.49
CA MET A 258 -21.09 10.89 3.31
C MET A 258 -20.36 11.29 2.03
N SER A 259 -19.48 12.30 2.06
CA SER A 259 -18.68 12.65 0.88
C SER A 259 -17.79 11.48 0.44
N ILE A 260 -17.12 10.82 1.40
CA ILE A 260 -16.32 9.62 1.13
C ILE A 260 -17.19 8.49 0.55
N LYS A 261 -18.32 8.18 1.20
CA LYS A 261 -19.23 7.12 0.73
C LYS A 261 -19.72 7.41 -0.69
N ASN A 262 -20.21 8.60 -0.96
CA ASN A 262 -20.73 8.99 -2.27
C ASN A 262 -19.67 8.95 -3.37
N PHE A 263 -18.44 9.37 -3.05
CA PHE A 263 -17.31 9.29 -3.97
C PHE A 263 -17.02 7.85 -4.38
N PHE A 264 -17.01 6.93 -3.42
CA PHE A 264 -16.70 5.53 -3.68
C PHE A 264 -17.88 4.73 -4.23
N THR A 265 -19.11 4.92 -3.76
CA THR A 265 -20.29 4.20 -4.27
C THR A 265 -20.54 4.49 -5.75
N ARG A 266 -20.31 5.72 -6.21
CA ARG A 266 -20.36 6.06 -7.64
C ARG A 266 -19.40 5.22 -8.48
N GLU A 267 -18.23 4.90 -7.94
CA GLU A 267 -17.16 4.19 -8.63
C GLU A 267 -17.18 2.66 -8.38
N LEU A 268 -17.83 2.19 -7.31
CA LEU A 268 -17.90 0.79 -6.85
C LEU A 268 -19.28 0.12 -7.00
N ALA A 269 -20.28 0.78 -7.61
CA ALA A 269 -21.71 0.42 -7.65
C ALA A 269 -22.13 -1.05 -7.97
N LYS A 270 -21.21 -1.99 -8.18
CA LYS A 270 -21.44 -3.42 -8.42
C LYS A 270 -20.54 -4.38 -7.62
N ALA A 271 -19.74 -3.87 -6.67
CA ALA A 271 -18.82 -4.70 -5.90
C ALA A 271 -19.43 -5.07 -4.54
N ASP A 272 -19.91 -6.32 -4.41
CA ASP A 272 -20.60 -6.84 -3.21
C ASP A 272 -19.72 -6.94 -1.94
N SER A 273 -18.48 -6.44 -1.97
CA SER A 273 -17.55 -6.50 -0.84
C SER A 273 -17.58 -5.21 -0.02
N ILE A 274 -18.63 -5.08 0.81
CA ILE A 274 -18.94 -3.88 1.60
C ILE A 274 -18.07 -3.77 2.88
N ILE A 275 -17.61 -4.89 3.46
CA ILE A 275 -16.98 -4.91 4.78
C ILE A 275 -15.61 -4.20 4.82
N THR A 276 -14.79 -4.34 3.78
CA THR A 276 -13.50 -3.63 3.67
C THR A 276 -13.67 -2.13 3.38
N VAL A 277 -14.82 -1.74 2.83
CA VAL A 277 -15.10 -0.35 2.43
C VAL A 277 -15.46 0.47 3.65
N ASP A 278 -16.20 -0.06 4.63
CA ASP A 278 -16.61 0.72 5.81
C ASP A 278 -15.43 1.13 6.70
N ALA A 279 -14.46 0.25 6.94
CA ALA A 279 -13.24 0.61 7.69
C ALA A 279 -12.41 1.67 6.95
N TYR A 280 -12.32 1.55 5.62
CA TYR A 280 -11.66 2.56 4.79
C TYR A 280 -12.40 3.90 4.86
N VAL A 281 -13.73 3.88 4.74
CA VAL A 281 -14.58 5.08 4.80
C VAL A 281 -14.44 5.79 6.14
N ALA A 282 -14.40 5.05 7.24
CA ALA A 282 -14.21 5.62 8.57
C ALA A 282 -12.85 6.35 8.66
N ASN A 283 -11.76 5.68 8.29
CA ASN A 283 -10.41 6.26 8.33
C ASN A 283 -10.29 7.48 7.41
N ALA A 284 -10.74 7.37 6.15
CA ALA A 284 -10.72 8.46 5.19
C ALA A 284 -11.64 9.62 5.59
N GLY A 285 -12.76 9.33 6.28
CA GLY A 285 -13.67 10.33 6.82
C GLY A 285 -13.01 11.14 7.93
N CYS A 286 -12.27 10.48 8.83
CA CYS A 286 -11.49 11.16 9.86
C CYS A 286 -10.35 12.01 9.26
N ASP A 287 -9.63 11.48 8.27
CA ASP A 287 -8.60 12.24 7.56
C ASP A 287 -9.19 13.51 6.89
N LEU A 288 -10.36 13.38 6.25
CA LEU A 288 -11.06 14.51 5.62
C LEU A 288 -11.52 15.55 6.66
N LEU A 289 -11.98 15.10 7.83
CA LEU A 289 -12.32 15.98 8.95
C LEU A 289 -11.12 16.79 9.42
N MET A 290 -9.95 16.13 9.55
CA MET A 290 -8.69 16.78 9.91
C MET A 290 -8.25 17.81 8.87
N LEU A 291 -8.38 17.51 7.58
CA LEU A 291 -8.09 18.49 6.53
C LEU A 291 -9.05 19.68 6.55
N GLY A 292 -10.34 19.44 6.78
CA GLY A 292 -11.34 20.49 6.93
C GLY A 292 -11.01 21.43 8.10
N ALA A 293 -10.67 20.85 9.26
CA ALA A 293 -10.23 21.62 10.43
C ALA A 293 -8.94 22.40 10.16
N TRP A 294 -7.95 21.77 9.53
CA TRP A 294 -6.69 22.43 9.15
C TRP A 294 -6.92 23.59 8.18
N SER A 295 -7.85 23.45 7.24
CA SER A 295 -8.22 24.53 6.32
C SER A 295 -8.75 25.77 7.06
N ILE A 296 -9.44 25.60 8.19
CA ILE A 296 -9.90 26.73 9.03
C ILE A 296 -8.72 27.34 9.79
N VAL A 297 -7.85 26.50 10.35
CA VAL A 297 -6.64 26.93 11.06
C VAL A 297 -5.75 27.78 10.15
N MET A 298 -5.56 27.35 8.89
CA MET A 298 -4.79 28.08 7.89
C MET A 298 -5.34 29.48 7.58
N GLN A 299 -6.66 29.70 7.70
CA GLN A 299 -7.24 31.03 7.51
C GLN A 299 -6.86 31.99 8.65
N LYS A 300 -6.55 31.45 9.83
CA LYS A 300 -6.20 32.23 11.03
C LYS A 300 -4.70 32.40 11.23
N LEU A 301 -3.88 31.52 10.64
CA LEU A 301 -2.43 31.51 10.79
C LEU A 301 -1.74 31.87 9.47
N PRO A 302 -1.13 33.07 9.34
CA PRO A 302 -0.58 33.56 8.08
C PRO A 302 0.61 32.75 7.53
N ASN A 303 1.26 31.93 8.36
CA ASN A 303 2.41 31.09 7.98
C ASN A 303 2.10 29.58 7.96
N ALA A 304 0.84 29.18 8.14
CA ALA A 304 0.48 27.77 8.14
C ALA A 304 0.60 27.17 6.72
N LYS A 305 1.34 26.07 6.59
CA LYS A 305 1.50 25.35 5.32
C LYS A 305 0.35 24.36 5.11
N PRO A 306 -0.10 24.13 3.87
CA PRO A 306 -1.10 23.11 3.59
C PRO A 306 -0.55 21.72 3.94
N ILE A 307 -1.38 20.89 4.60
CA ILE A 307 -1.06 19.47 4.79
C ILE A 307 -0.97 18.83 3.39
N PRO A 308 0.13 18.14 3.06
CA PRO A 308 0.22 17.41 1.81
C PRO A 308 -0.92 16.40 1.72
N THR A 309 -1.74 16.47 0.67
CA THR A 309 -2.94 15.65 0.46
C THR A 309 -2.64 14.15 0.26
N ILE A 310 -1.37 13.75 0.34
CA ILE A 310 -0.89 12.38 0.17
C ILE A 310 -1.14 11.50 1.38
N GLY A 311 -1.31 12.08 2.58
CA GLY A 311 -1.69 11.30 3.77
C GLY A 311 -3.02 10.55 3.57
N ILE A 312 -3.96 11.15 2.83
CA ILE A 312 -5.22 10.48 2.42
C ILE A 312 -4.97 9.40 1.35
N ARG A 313 -3.91 9.55 0.55
CA ARG A 313 -3.60 8.66 -0.59
C ARG A 313 -2.85 7.39 -0.18
N THR A 314 -2.28 7.31 1.02
CA THR A 314 -1.31 6.26 1.38
C THR A 314 -1.50 5.62 2.76
N TYR A 315 -2.69 5.77 3.37
CA TYR A 315 -3.02 5.33 4.73
C TYR A 315 -2.50 6.27 5.82
N GLY A 316 -3.35 7.22 6.21
CA GLY A 316 -3.28 7.95 7.48
C GLY A 316 -2.50 9.26 7.44
N ILE A 317 -3.21 10.37 7.62
CA ILE A 317 -2.58 11.68 7.91
C ILE A 317 -1.86 11.65 9.28
N TYR A 318 -2.27 10.74 10.16
CA TYR A 318 -1.81 10.63 11.55
C TYR A 318 -0.29 10.49 11.71
N GLN A 319 0.39 9.68 10.89
CA GLN A 319 1.85 9.52 10.97
C GLN A 319 2.61 10.81 10.64
N LYS A 320 2.05 11.67 9.79
CA LYS A 320 2.70 12.92 9.36
C LYS A 320 2.43 14.07 10.33
N LEU A 321 1.27 14.07 11.00
CA LEU A 321 0.95 15.03 12.06
C LEU A 321 1.79 14.81 13.32
N GLU A 322 2.12 13.55 13.65
CA GLU A 322 2.99 13.22 14.78
C GLU A 322 4.41 13.77 14.58
N ILE A 323 4.96 13.65 13.35
CA ILE A 323 6.25 14.24 12.96
C ILE A 323 6.21 15.79 13.01
N LEU A 324 5.11 16.41 12.57
CA LEU A 324 4.98 17.87 12.61
C LEU A 324 4.82 18.41 14.03
N LYS A 325 4.23 17.62 14.93
CA LYS A 325 4.14 17.95 16.36
C LYS A 325 5.52 17.91 17.01
N GLU A 326 6.32 16.87 16.74
CA GLU A 326 7.70 16.77 17.23
C GLU A 326 8.60 17.90 16.71
N GLU A 327 8.43 18.34 15.46
CA GLU A 327 9.17 19.49 14.90
C GLU A 327 8.75 20.85 15.49
N LEU A 328 7.51 20.96 15.99
CA LEU A 328 7.00 22.16 16.65
C LEU A 328 7.49 22.22 18.10
N ASP A 329 7.40 21.09 18.82
CA ASP A 329 7.83 20.96 20.20
C ASP A 329 9.37 21.05 20.33
N ALA A 330 10.14 20.74 19.28
CA ALA A 330 11.60 20.90 19.26
C ALA A 330 12.08 22.34 18.96
N LYS A 331 11.16 23.28 18.70
CA LYS A 331 11.46 24.69 18.41
C LYS A 331 11.05 25.65 19.53
N GLU A 332 10.45 25.14 20.61
CA GLU A 332 10.24 25.85 21.89
C GLU A 332 11.36 25.51 22.89
#